data_AF-A0A286XDX5-F1
#
_entry.id   AF-A0A286XDX5-F1
#
_cell.length_a   1.000
_cell.length_b   1.000
_cell.length_c   1.000
_cell.angle_alpha   90.00
_cell.angle_beta   90.00
_cell.angle_gamma   90.00
#
_symmetry.space_group_name_H-M   'P 1'
#
loop_
_entity.id
_entity.type
_entity.pdbx_description
1 polymer ?
#
loop_
_entity_poly.entity_id
_entity_poly.type
_entity_poly.pdbx_seq_one_letter_code
_entity_poly.pdbx_strand_id
1 'polypeptide(L)'
;KVVAFHESGHALVGWLLEHTEAVMKVSIAPRTNAALGFSQMLPRDQRLFTTEELFERMCMALGGRAAEAISFSRVTSAGECPPGKGSDKL
;
A
#
# COMPACT_ATOMS: atom_id res chain seq x y z
N LYS A 1 6.12 -6.66 -9.29
CA LYS A 1 5.03 -5.88 -9.93
C LYS A 1 3.91 -5.61 -8.93
N VAL A 2 3.23 -6.63 -8.40
CA VAL A 2 2.16 -6.50 -7.38
C VAL A 2 2.54 -5.58 -6.22
N VAL A 3 3.66 -5.84 -5.54
CA VAL A 3 4.13 -5.03 -4.40
C VAL A 3 4.34 -3.55 -4.75
N ALA A 4 4.79 -3.25 -5.97
CA ALA A 4 4.94 -1.85 -6.38
C ALA A 4 3.60 -1.12 -6.48
N PHE A 5 2.54 -1.80 -6.96
CA PHE A 5 1.20 -1.24 -6.98
C PHE A 5 0.60 -1.14 -5.58
N HIS A 6 0.86 -2.12 -4.71
CA HIS A 6 0.47 -2.10 -3.31
C HIS A 6 1.02 -0.87 -2.59
N GLU A 7 2.34 -0.69 -2.63
CA GLU A 7 3.02 0.43 -2.00
C GLU A 7 2.64 1.77 -2.66
N SER A 8 2.38 1.79 -3.98
CA SER A 8 1.87 2.98 -4.66
C SER A 8 0.46 3.37 -4.25
N GLY A 9 -0.39 2.38 -3.89
CA GLY A 9 -1.75 2.63 -3.40
C GLY A 9 -1.74 3.33 -2.06
N HIS A 10 -0.89 2.87 -1.13
CA HIS A 10 -0.65 3.58 0.13
C HIS A 10 -0.11 5.00 -0.09
N ALA A 11 0.85 5.15 -1.00
CA ALA A 11 1.45 6.45 -1.31
C ALA A 11 0.45 7.45 -1.90
N LEU A 12 -0.38 7.01 -2.84
CA LEU A 12 -1.35 7.86 -3.54
C LEU A 12 -2.48 8.30 -2.61
N VAL A 13 -3.03 7.38 -1.82
CA VAL A 13 -4.09 7.71 -0.85
C VAL A 13 -3.56 8.62 0.25
N GLY A 14 -2.34 8.36 0.75
CA GLY A 14 -1.69 9.23 1.72
C GLY A 14 -1.28 10.61 1.19
N TRP A 15 -1.21 10.78 -0.14
CA TRP A 15 -0.98 12.07 -0.78
C TRP A 15 -2.27 12.85 -1.02
N LEU A 16 -3.38 12.15 -1.28
CA LEU A 16 -4.66 12.77 -1.63
C LEU A 16 -5.46 13.23 -0.41
N LEU A 17 -5.29 12.57 0.73
CA LEU A 17 -6.03 12.84 1.96
C LEU A 17 -5.29 13.89 2.82
N GLU A 18 -6.04 14.83 3.38
CA GLU A 18 -5.47 16.00 4.08
C GLU A 18 -4.96 15.67 5.49
N HIS A 19 -5.58 14.67 6.14
CA HIS A 19 -5.28 14.30 7.51
C HIS A 19 -4.43 13.03 7.62
N THR A 20 -3.95 12.49 6.51
CA THR A 20 -3.02 11.36 6.53
C THR A 20 -1.59 11.79 6.86
N GLU A 21 -0.82 10.85 7.40
CA GLU A 21 0.60 11.04 7.65
C GLU A 21 1.36 11.22 6.34
N ALA A 22 2.28 12.18 6.30
CA ALA A 22 3.06 12.47 5.11
C ALA A 22 3.92 11.27 4.73
N VAL A 23 3.77 10.78 3.50
CA VAL A 23 4.56 9.70 2.94
C VAL A 23 5.95 10.23 2.61
N MET A 24 6.93 9.87 3.44
CA MET A 24 8.30 10.36 3.33
C MET A 24 9.14 9.56 2.33
N LYS A 25 8.93 8.24 2.33
CA LYS A 25 9.72 7.34 1.48
C LYS A 25 8.93 6.08 1.18
N VAL A 26 8.87 5.73 -0.10
CA VAL A 26 8.31 4.46 -0.55
C VAL A 26 9.44 3.63 -1.12
N SER A 27 9.59 2.40 -0.65
CA SER A 27 10.60 1.47 -1.13
C SER A 27 9.98 0.14 -1.47
N ILE A 28 10.28 -0.35 -2.67
CA ILE A 28 9.94 -1.69 -3.17
C ILE A 28 11.14 -2.65 -3.12
N ALA A 29 12.29 -2.16 -2.61
CA ALA A 29 13.48 -2.98 -2.46
C ALA A 29 13.35 -3.84 -1.18
N PRO A 30 13.50 -5.17 -1.27
CA PRO A 30 13.43 -6.04 -0.11
C PRO A 30 14.66 -5.82 0.78
N ARG A 31 14.45 -5.39 2.02
CA ARG A 31 15.48 -5.45 3.06
C ARG A 31 15.21 -6.66 3.94
N THR A 32 16.07 -7.67 3.81
CA THR A 32 16.25 -8.87 4.65
C THR A 32 15.06 -9.31 5.54
N ASN A 33 14.50 -10.47 5.18
CA ASN A 33 13.71 -11.44 5.97
C ASN A 33 12.17 -11.43 6.03
N ALA A 34 11.42 -10.41 5.60
CA ALA A 34 9.94 -10.57 5.46
C ALA A 34 9.21 -9.46 4.68
N ALA A 35 9.77 -8.25 4.59
CA ALA A 35 9.09 -7.12 3.96
C ALA A 35 9.58 -6.93 2.51
N LEU A 36 8.70 -7.23 1.55
CA LEU A 36 8.95 -7.05 0.12
C LEU A 36 8.81 -5.59 -0.34
N GLY A 37 8.26 -4.71 0.51
CA GLY A 37 8.09 -3.28 0.31
C GLY A 37 7.79 -2.58 1.64
N PHE A 38 8.05 -1.27 1.72
CA PHE A 38 7.72 -0.45 2.88
C PHE A 38 7.46 1.00 2.48
N SER A 39 6.31 1.53 2.88
CA SER A 39 5.99 2.95 2.89
C SER A 39 6.27 3.54 4.29
N GLN A 40 7.24 4.45 4.37
CA GLN A 40 7.54 5.20 5.58
C GLN A 40 6.66 6.44 5.66
N MET A 41 5.82 6.50 6.69
CA MET A 41 5.01 7.66 7.04
C MET A 41 5.65 8.38 8.23
N LEU A 42 5.55 9.70 8.27
CA LEU A 42 6.01 10.49 9.41
C LEU A 42 4.94 10.46 10.51
N PRO A 43 5.17 9.79 11.65
CA PRO A 43 4.17 9.72 12.71
C PRO A 43 3.93 11.12 13.26
N ARG A 44 2.66 11.57 13.24
CA ARG A 44 2.25 12.75 13.98
C ARG A 44 1.92 12.31 15.40
N ASP A 45 2.53 12.96 16.39
CA ASP A 45 2.28 12.69 17.81
C ASP A 45 0.93 13.29 18.23
N GLN A 46 -0.14 12.62 17.82
CA GLN A 46 -1.52 13.04 18.07
C GLN A 46 -2.26 11.92 18.79
N ARG A 47 -2.69 12.19 20.02
CA ARG A 47 -3.34 11.21 20.92
C ARG A 47 -4.86 11.15 20.77
N LEU A 48 -5.46 12.12 20.09
CA LEU A 48 -6.91 12.21 19.86
C LEU A 48 -7.15 12.35 18.37
N PHE A 49 -7.90 11.40 17.81
CA PHE A 49 -8.29 11.43 16.40
C PHE A 49 -9.73 11.86 16.26
N THR A 50 -10.01 12.74 15.29
CA THR A 50 -11.38 13.00 14.85
C THR A 50 -11.93 11.80 14.08
N THR A 51 -13.24 11.77 13.86
CA THR A 51 -13.90 10.73 13.06
C THR A 51 -13.37 10.70 11.62
N GLU A 52 -13.07 11.86 11.07
CA GLU A 52 -12.55 12.06 9.71
C GLU A 52 -11.11 11.55 9.61
N GLU A 53 -10.25 11.90 10.59
CA GLU A 53 -8.86 11.42 10.67
C GLU A 53 -8.78 9.89 10.75
N LEU A 54 -9.67 9.27 11.54
CA LEU A 54 -9.79 7.82 11.63
C LEU A 54 -10.24 7.19 10.31
N PHE A 55 -11.22 7.81 9.65
CA PHE A 55 -11.71 7.35 8.35
C PHE A 55 -10.61 7.40 7.29
N GLU A 56 -9.87 8.50 7.22
CA GLU A 56 -8.78 8.66 6.27
C GLU A 56 -7.63 7.68 6.52
N ARG A 57 -7.32 7.39 7.80
CA ARG A 57 -6.37 6.31 8.14
C ARG A 57 -6.85 4.94 7.66
N MET A 58 -8.14 4.64 7.81
CA MET A 58 -8.72 3.39 7.29
C MET A 58 -8.62 3.33 5.75
N CYS A 59 -8.91 4.43 5.05
CA CYS A 59 -8.75 4.53 3.61
C CYS A 59 -7.30 4.29 3.17
N MET A 60 -6.34 4.90 3.86
CA MET A 60 -4.92 4.74 3.55
C MET A 60 -4.43 3.30 3.79
N ALA A 61 -4.89 2.64 4.87
CA ALA A 61 -4.58 1.22 5.11
C ALA A 61 -5.21 0.27 4.07
N LEU A 62 -6.38 0.61 3.53
CA LEU A 62 -7.05 -0.18 2.50
C LEU A 62 -6.56 0.15 1.07
N GLY A 63 -5.90 1.28 0.89
CA GLY A 63 -5.45 1.81 -0.40
C GLY A 63 -4.54 0.87 -1.19
N GLY A 64 -3.59 0.20 -0.53
CA GLY A 64 -2.72 -0.77 -1.19
C GLY A 64 -3.49 -1.96 -1.78
N ARG A 65 -4.48 -2.47 -1.05
CA ARG A 65 -5.34 -3.57 -1.50
C ARG A 65 -6.28 -3.13 -2.63
N ALA A 66 -6.82 -1.91 -2.55
CA ALA A 66 -7.63 -1.34 -3.62
C ALA A 66 -6.82 -1.17 -4.91
N ALA A 67 -5.58 -0.70 -4.82
CA ALA A 67 -4.69 -0.55 -5.97
C ALA A 67 -4.36 -1.88 -6.66
N GLU A 68 -4.18 -2.95 -5.88
CA GLU A 68 -4.03 -4.30 -6.42
C GLU A 68 -5.31 -4.78 -7.13
N ALA A 69 -6.47 -4.58 -6.51
CA ALA A 69 -7.75 -5.01 -7.07
C ALA A 69 -8.04 -4.33 -8.42
N ILE A 70 -7.76 -3.02 -8.53
CA ILE A 70 -7.95 -2.25 -9.77
C ILE A 70 -6.98 -2.70 -10.87
N SER A 71 -5.71 -2.95 -10.52
CA SER A 71 -4.65 -3.19 -11.51
C SER A 71 -4.54 -4.66 -11.94
N PHE A 72 -4.85 -5.59 -11.04
CA PHE A 72 -4.66 -7.03 -11.26
C PHE A 72 -5.98 -7.82 -11.32
N SER A 73 -7.14 -7.19 -11.04
CA SER A 73 -8.47 -7.84 -11.04
C SER A 73 -8.57 -9.12 -10.19
N ARG A 74 -7.58 -9.33 -9.31
CA ARG A 74 -7.46 -10.43 -8.35
C ARG A 74 -6.78 -9.86 -7.11
N VAL A 75 -7.29 -10.21 -5.93
CA VAL A 75 -6.69 -9.85 -4.65
C VAL A 75 -5.54 -10.83 -4.39
N THR A 76 -4.31 -10.37 -4.51
CA THR A 76 -3.14 -11.15 -4.14
C THR A 76 -2.83 -10.94 -2.66
N SER A 77 -2.57 -12.02 -1.91
CA SER A 77 -2.04 -11.86 -0.56
C SER A 77 -0.58 -11.44 -0.69
N ALA A 78 -0.20 -10.32 -0.06
CA ALA A 78 1.18 -9.86 0.00
C ALA A 78 2.02 -10.92 0.73
N GLY A 79 2.59 -11.87 -0.03
CA GLY A 79 3.38 -12.97 0.54
C GLY A 79 3.46 -14.23 -0.31
N GLU A 80 2.52 -14.51 -1.22
CA GLU A 80 2.57 -15.76 -2.00
C GLU A 80 2.24 -15.55 -3.47
N CYS A 81 3.28 -15.61 -4.31
CA CYS A 81 3.23 -16.36 -5.56
C CYS A 81 4.67 -16.67 -6.02
N PRO A 82 5.07 -17.95 -6.17
CA PRO A 82 6.30 -18.27 -6.88
C PRO A 82 6.15 -17.89 -8.36
N PRO A 83 7.23 -17.53 -9.07
CA PRO A 83 7.17 -17.24 -10.50
C PRO A 83 6.87 -18.55 -11.27
N GLY A 84 5.60 -18.78 -11.63
CA GLY A 84 5.22 -20.02 -12.30
C GLY A 84 3.83 -20.04 -12.94
N LYS A 85 3.80 -19.66 -14.23
CA LYS A 85 2.86 -20.05 -15.31
C LYS A 85 1.42 -19.49 -15.33
N GLY A 86 1.07 -18.89 -16.48
CA GLY A 86 -0.25 -19.08 -17.09
C GLY A 86 -0.93 -17.86 -17.75
N SER A 87 -0.56 -17.53 -19.00
CA SER A 87 -1.45 -17.13 -20.12
C SER A 87 -0.55 -16.62 -21.27
N ASP A 88 -0.11 -17.50 -22.17
CA ASP A 88 -0.73 -17.61 -23.50
C ASP A 88 -1.91 -16.64 -23.72
N LYS A 89 -1.62 -15.55 -24.46
CA LYS A 89 -2.34 -15.12 -25.67
C LYS A 89 -1.82 -13.76 -26.14
N LEU A 90 -0.90 -13.82 -27.11
CA LEU A 90 -0.84 -13.12 -28.41
C LEU A 90 0.61 -13.01 -28.88
#